data_AF-A0A5C6ZYX4-F1
#
_entry.id   AF-A0A5C6ZYX4-F1
#
_cell.length_a   1.000
_cell.length_b   1.000
_cell.length_c   1.000
_cell.angle_alpha   90.00
_cell.angle_beta   90.00
_cell.angle_gamma   90.00
#
_symmetry.space_group_name_H-M   'P 1'
#
loop_
_entity.id
_entity.type
_entity.pdbx_description
1 polymer ?
#
loop_
_entity_poly.entity_id
_entity_poly.type
_entity_poly.pdbx_seq_one_letter_code
_entity_poly.pdbx_strand_id
1 'polypeptide(L)'
;QPGASAMRELGALGRRQVWLTLGIATIGFGGMFAVYTYLGSTLLEVTRAGPGLLPVVLSVFGMGMTAGTLGAAWAADRALMPTVGGLLLWSAASLALYPFAAGHLWTLLPVVFLIGCGGGLGTVLQTRLMDVAGDAQTLAAALNHSAFNAANALGPWLGGLAIAAGHGWTSTGWVGVALAFGGMAFWAASLALDRR
;
A
#
# COMPACT_ATOMS: atom_id res chain seq x y z
N GLN A 1 -11.02 -24.23 -16.42
CA GLN A 1 -11.03 -25.54 -15.73
C GLN A 1 -12.46 -25.83 -15.29
N PRO A 2 -13.13 -26.87 -15.80
CA PRO A 2 -14.49 -27.20 -15.41
C PRO A 2 -14.45 -27.93 -14.05
N GLY A 3 -14.76 -27.20 -12.96
CA GLY A 3 -14.74 -27.79 -11.61
C GLY A 3 -14.60 -26.82 -10.42
N ALA A 4 -14.46 -25.51 -10.64
CA ALA A 4 -14.48 -24.53 -9.54
C ALA A 4 -15.91 -24.35 -9.02
N SER A 5 -16.29 -25.16 -8.03
CA SER A 5 -17.49 -24.91 -7.23
C SER A 5 -17.24 -23.69 -6.34
N ALA A 6 -18.09 -22.68 -6.40
CA ALA A 6 -17.99 -21.48 -5.58
C ALA A 6 -17.89 -21.81 -4.07
N MET A 7 -18.57 -22.87 -3.62
CA MET A 7 -18.48 -23.34 -2.23
C MET A 7 -17.11 -23.91 -1.88
N ARG A 8 -16.40 -24.48 -2.85
CA ARG A 8 -15.06 -25.04 -2.66
C ARG A 8 -14.00 -23.93 -2.58
N GLU A 9 -14.18 -22.85 -3.32
CA GLU A 9 -13.33 -21.66 -3.21
C GLU A 9 -13.43 -20.99 -1.84
N LEU A 10 -14.63 -20.96 -1.23
CA LEU A 10 -14.83 -20.42 0.13
C LEU A 10 -13.95 -21.11 1.19
N GLY A 11 -13.50 -22.34 0.95
CA GLY A 11 -12.55 -23.04 1.83
C GLY A 11 -11.24 -22.29 2.04
N ALA A 12 -10.83 -21.40 1.11
CA ALA A 12 -9.66 -20.56 1.29
C ALA A 12 -9.79 -19.55 2.43
N LEU A 13 -11.02 -19.13 2.80
CA LEU A 13 -11.26 -18.26 3.95
C LEU A 13 -10.94 -18.95 5.28
N GLY A 14 -10.86 -20.29 5.32
CA GLY A 14 -10.38 -21.01 6.50
C GLY A 14 -8.87 -20.90 6.72
N ARG A 15 -8.10 -20.44 5.72
CA ARG A 15 -6.64 -20.41 5.78
C ARG A 15 -6.16 -19.14 6.47
N ARG A 16 -5.49 -19.29 7.61
CA ARG A 16 -4.95 -18.15 8.38
C ARG A 16 -3.99 -17.27 7.57
N GLN A 17 -3.20 -17.85 6.66
CA GLN A 17 -2.29 -17.10 5.81
C GLN A 17 -3.00 -16.19 4.80
N VAL A 18 -4.22 -16.53 4.37
CA VAL A 18 -5.04 -15.64 3.52
C VAL A 18 -5.35 -14.37 4.30
N TRP A 19 -5.87 -14.48 5.52
CA TRP A 19 -6.20 -13.34 6.37
C TRP A 19 -4.98 -12.48 6.75
N LEU A 20 -3.84 -13.11 7.05
CA LEU A 20 -2.62 -12.37 7.33
C LEU A 20 -2.17 -11.58 6.09
N THR A 21 -2.23 -12.19 4.91
CA THR A 21 -1.87 -11.52 3.64
C THR A 21 -2.83 -10.38 3.31
N LEU A 22 -4.14 -10.58 3.53
CA LEU A 22 -5.13 -9.50 3.40
C LEU A 22 -4.91 -8.38 4.42
N GLY A 23 -4.51 -8.71 5.64
CA GLY A 23 -4.12 -7.72 6.66
C GLY A 23 -2.90 -6.90 6.23
N ILE A 24 -1.88 -7.53 5.64
CA ILE A 24 -0.74 -6.81 5.04
C ILE A 24 -1.23 -5.87 3.94
N ALA A 25 -2.10 -6.34 3.04
CA ALA A 25 -2.64 -5.52 1.96
C ALA A 25 -3.43 -4.33 2.50
N THR A 26 -4.45 -4.56 3.33
CA THR A 26 -5.33 -3.51 3.84
C THR A 26 -4.58 -2.48 4.68
N ILE A 27 -3.74 -2.93 5.61
CA ILE A 27 -3.03 -2.02 6.52
C ILE A 27 -1.81 -1.40 5.84
N GLY A 28 -1.00 -2.20 5.13
CA GLY A 28 0.21 -1.73 4.45
C GLY A 28 -0.07 -0.71 3.34
N PHE A 29 -1.09 -0.95 2.50
CA PHE A 29 -1.48 0.02 1.47
C PHE A 29 -2.17 1.26 2.03
N GLY A 30 -2.83 1.14 3.18
CA GLY A 30 -3.54 2.25 3.80
C GLY A 30 -2.64 3.47 3.95
N GLY A 31 -1.34 3.27 4.22
CA GLY A 31 -0.42 4.40 4.36
C GLY A 31 -0.17 5.19 3.08
N MET A 32 -0.04 4.51 1.94
CA MET A 32 0.07 5.16 0.63
C MET A 32 -1.21 5.93 0.30
N PHE A 33 -2.38 5.32 0.54
CA PHE A 33 -3.68 5.96 0.27
C PHE A 33 -3.94 7.17 1.17
N ALA A 34 -3.46 7.15 2.42
CA ALA A 34 -3.55 8.30 3.32
C ALA A 34 -2.88 9.55 2.71
N VAL A 35 -1.70 9.41 2.13
CA VAL A 35 -1.02 10.53 1.45
C VAL A 35 -1.68 10.86 0.10
N TYR A 36 -1.94 9.83 -0.72
CA TYR A 36 -2.48 10.02 -2.07
C TYR A 36 -3.78 10.81 -2.08
N THR A 37 -4.72 10.50 -1.18
CA THR A 37 -6.03 11.15 -1.14
C THR A 37 -5.96 12.64 -0.78
N TYR A 38 -5.00 13.03 0.06
CA TYR A 38 -4.82 14.43 0.47
C TYR A 38 -3.67 15.14 -0.26
N LEU A 39 -3.12 14.51 -1.30
CA LEU A 39 -1.98 15.06 -2.04
C LEU A 39 -2.35 16.36 -2.76
N GLY A 40 -3.55 16.44 -3.32
CA GLY A 40 -4.07 17.68 -3.93
C GLY A 40 -4.18 18.82 -2.92
N SER A 41 -4.75 18.55 -1.73
CA SER A 41 -4.82 19.52 -0.65
C SER A 41 -3.43 19.94 -0.17
N THR A 42 -2.50 18.99 -0.04
CA THR A 42 -1.12 19.31 0.36
C THR A 42 -0.43 20.21 -0.67
N LEU A 43 -0.59 19.90 -1.96
CA LEU A 43 -0.03 20.69 -3.05
C LEU A 43 -0.54 22.14 -2.99
N LEU A 44 -1.85 22.33 -2.88
CA LEU A 44 -2.47 23.66 -2.91
C LEU A 44 -2.24 24.44 -1.61
N GLU A 45 -2.44 23.81 -0.45
CA GLU A 45 -2.46 24.50 0.84
C GLU A 45 -1.07 24.62 1.48
N VAL A 46 -0.18 23.64 1.26
CA VAL A 46 1.15 23.62 1.89
C VAL A 46 2.22 24.19 0.96
N THR A 47 2.31 23.70 -0.28
CA THR A 47 3.33 24.21 -1.23
C THR A 47 2.91 25.52 -1.92
N ARG A 48 1.62 25.89 -1.87
CA ARG A 48 1.03 27.01 -2.60
C ARG A 48 1.30 26.98 -4.11
N ALA A 49 1.49 25.78 -4.66
CA ALA A 49 1.68 25.58 -6.08
C ALA A 49 0.37 25.82 -6.84
N GLY A 50 0.48 26.24 -8.10
CA GLY A 50 -0.69 26.44 -8.95
C GLY A 50 -1.46 25.13 -9.21
N PRO A 51 -2.81 25.17 -9.31
CA PRO A 51 -3.64 23.97 -9.48
C PRO A 51 -3.33 23.18 -10.76
N GLY A 52 -2.80 23.84 -11.80
CA GLY A 52 -2.37 23.18 -13.04
C GLY A 52 -1.20 22.19 -12.87
N LEU A 53 -0.55 22.17 -11.71
CA LEU A 53 0.54 21.22 -11.41
C LEU A 53 0.07 19.91 -10.79
N LEU A 54 -1.19 19.81 -10.36
CA LEU A 54 -1.71 18.56 -9.79
C LEU A 54 -1.60 17.36 -10.77
N PRO A 55 -1.93 17.49 -12.07
CA PRO A 55 -1.72 16.41 -13.03
C PRO A 55 -0.24 16.00 -13.14
N VAL A 56 0.70 16.94 -13.02
CA VAL A 56 2.14 16.64 -13.06
C VAL A 56 2.55 15.82 -11.84
N VAL A 57 2.11 16.23 -10.64
CA VAL A 57 2.40 15.51 -9.39
C VAL A 57 1.80 14.10 -9.41
N LEU A 58 0.55 13.95 -9.88
CA LEU A 58 -0.09 12.63 -10.04
C LEU A 58 0.59 11.77 -11.11
N SER A 59 1.09 12.39 -12.19
CA SER A 59 1.89 11.68 -13.20
C SER A 59 3.19 11.16 -12.60
N VAL A 60 3.87 11.94 -11.75
CA VAL A 60 5.07 11.50 -11.03
C VAL A 60 4.77 10.35 -10.08
N PHE A 61 3.66 10.43 -9.35
CA PHE A 61 3.19 9.31 -8.53
C PHE A 61 2.94 8.05 -9.37
N GLY A 62 2.27 8.18 -10.52
CA GLY A 62 2.00 7.07 -11.45
C GLY A 62 3.26 6.46 -12.06
N MET A 63 4.26 7.29 -12.40
CA MET A 63 5.58 6.81 -12.83
C MET A 63 6.27 6.01 -11.72
N GLY A 64 6.21 6.50 -10.47
CA GLY A 64 6.70 5.77 -9.30
C GLY A 64 6.00 4.42 -9.15
N MET A 65 4.67 4.40 -9.22
CA MET A 65 3.87 3.17 -9.14
C MET A 65 4.23 2.17 -10.24
N THR A 66 4.44 2.64 -11.47
CA THR A 66 4.87 1.80 -12.59
C THR A 66 6.26 1.21 -12.32
N ALA A 67 7.24 2.04 -11.97
CA ALA A 67 8.60 1.60 -11.68
C ALA A 67 8.65 0.62 -10.50
N GLY A 68 7.95 0.95 -9.42
CA GLY A 68 7.82 0.11 -8.23
C GLY A 68 7.17 -1.23 -8.52
N THR A 69 6.13 -1.26 -9.36
CA THR A 69 5.46 -2.50 -9.76
C THR A 69 6.39 -3.43 -10.53
N LEU A 70 7.13 -2.90 -11.50
CA LEU A 70 8.08 -3.68 -12.29
C LEU A 70 9.24 -4.20 -11.41
N GLY A 71 9.81 -3.34 -10.57
CA GLY A 71 10.90 -3.72 -9.66
C GLY A 71 10.45 -4.73 -8.60
N ALA A 72 9.25 -4.56 -8.05
CA ALA A 72 8.66 -5.46 -7.08
C ALA A 72 8.37 -6.85 -7.67
N ALA A 73 7.83 -6.92 -8.89
CA ALA A 73 7.59 -8.18 -9.58
C ALA A 73 8.91 -8.97 -9.75
N TRP A 74 9.95 -8.32 -10.27
CA TRP A 74 11.27 -8.93 -10.44
C TRP A 74 11.92 -9.39 -9.13
N ALA A 75 11.72 -8.64 -8.04
CA ALA A 75 12.23 -9.00 -6.72
C ALA A 75 11.44 -10.17 -6.11
N ALA A 76 10.11 -10.18 -6.32
CA ALA A 76 9.22 -11.22 -5.83
C ALA A 76 9.49 -12.59 -6.48
N ASP A 77 9.87 -12.61 -7.75
CA ASP A 77 10.29 -13.84 -8.45
C ASP A 77 11.51 -14.51 -7.79
N ARG A 78 12.36 -13.74 -7.11
CA ARG A 78 13.51 -14.26 -6.35
C ARG A 78 13.14 -14.63 -4.92
N ALA A 79 12.44 -13.73 -4.24
CA ALA A 79 12.15 -13.86 -2.83
C ALA A 79 10.88 -13.08 -2.47
N LEU A 80 9.73 -13.74 -2.62
CA LEU A 80 8.41 -13.13 -2.45
C LEU A 80 8.23 -12.47 -1.07
N MET A 81 8.36 -13.22 0.03
CA MET A 81 8.10 -12.65 1.37
C MET A 81 9.15 -11.60 1.79
N PRO A 82 10.46 -11.78 1.54
CA PRO A 82 11.43 -10.70 1.74
C PRO A 82 11.11 -9.44 0.94
N THR A 83 10.59 -9.57 -0.28
CA THR A 83 10.17 -8.43 -1.11
C THR A 83 9.00 -7.68 -0.47
N VAL A 84 8.00 -8.39 0.07
CA VAL A 84 6.90 -7.76 0.84
C VAL A 84 7.45 -6.94 2.01
N GLY A 85 8.35 -7.53 2.81
CA GLY A 85 8.98 -6.83 3.94
C GLY A 85 9.77 -5.59 3.50
N GLY A 86 10.57 -5.72 2.44
CA GLY A 86 11.33 -4.62 1.86
C GLY A 86 10.46 -3.47 1.36
N LEU A 87 9.34 -3.77 0.69
CA LEU A 87 8.37 -2.77 0.23
C LEU A 87 7.63 -2.08 1.38
N LEU A 88 7.33 -2.78 2.48
CA LEU A 88 6.77 -2.18 3.68
C LEU A 88 7.77 -1.23 4.37
N LEU A 89 9.05 -1.62 4.47
CA LEU A 89 10.12 -0.75 4.94
C LEU A 89 10.29 0.48 4.05
N TRP A 90 10.30 0.28 2.74
CA TRP A 90 10.37 1.35 1.74
C TRP A 90 9.19 2.32 1.89
N SER A 91 7.98 1.78 2.06
CA SER A 91 6.78 2.58 2.26
C SER A 91 6.88 3.39 3.55
N ALA A 92 7.29 2.78 4.67
CA ALA A 92 7.52 3.50 5.92
C ALA A 92 8.56 4.62 5.77
N ALA A 93 9.70 4.35 5.11
CA ALA A 93 10.74 5.35 4.90
C ALA A 93 10.28 6.50 4.01
N SER A 94 9.68 6.20 2.86
CA SER A 94 9.18 7.23 1.93
C SER A 94 8.05 8.07 2.52
N LEU A 95 7.12 7.46 3.27
CA LEU A 95 6.06 8.15 3.99
C LEU A 95 6.60 9.00 5.15
N ALA A 96 7.68 8.57 5.83
CA ALA A 96 8.34 9.36 6.86
C ALA A 96 9.06 10.60 6.28
N LEU A 97 9.50 10.56 5.02
CA LEU A 97 10.10 11.72 4.35
C LEU A 97 9.06 12.77 3.94
N TYR A 98 7.80 12.36 3.75
CA TYR A 98 6.72 13.21 3.25
C TYR A 98 6.53 14.53 4.03
N PRO A 99 6.42 14.53 5.37
CA PRO A 99 6.15 15.77 6.11
C PRO A 99 7.24 16.82 5.95
N PHE A 100 8.49 16.38 5.74
CA PHE A 100 9.65 17.25 5.56
C PHE A 100 9.75 17.78 4.11
N ALA A 101 9.29 17.00 3.15
CA ALA A 101 9.33 17.34 1.73
C ALA A 101 8.12 18.17 1.27
N ALA A 102 7.00 18.11 1.97
CA ALA A 102 5.73 18.74 1.59
C ALA A 102 5.74 20.28 1.62
N GLY A 103 6.79 20.91 2.16
CA GLY A 103 6.90 22.38 2.20
C GLY A 103 7.20 23.03 0.85
N HIS A 104 7.74 22.29 -0.12
CA HIS A 104 8.12 22.84 -1.42
C HIS A 104 7.85 21.84 -2.55
N LEU A 105 7.43 22.32 -3.73
CA LEU A 105 7.10 21.46 -4.87
C LEU A 105 8.28 20.57 -5.28
N TRP A 106 9.47 21.15 -5.46
CA TRP A 106 10.67 20.43 -5.89
C TRP A 106 11.14 19.35 -4.91
N THR A 107 10.87 19.49 -3.61
CA THR A 107 11.16 18.44 -2.63
C THR A 107 10.04 17.41 -2.56
N LEU A 108 8.80 17.82 -2.79
CA LEU A 108 7.62 16.95 -2.81
C LEU A 108 7.66 15.95 -3.98
N LEU A 109 8.03 16.39 -5.19
CA LEU A 109 8.07 15.54 -6.39
C LEU A 109 8.85 14.22 -6.22
N PRO A 110 10.13 14.23 -5.80
CA PRO A 110 10.88 13.00 -5.62
C PRO A 110 10.26 12.12 -4.51
N VAL A 111 9.76 12.70 -3.41
CA VAL A 111 9.12 11.90 -2.35
C VAL A 111 7.81 11.27 -2.81
N VAL A 112 7.00 11.98 -3.60
CA VAL A 112 5.79 11.43 -4.23
C VAL A 112 6.13 10.27 -5.18
N PHE A 113 7.22 10.39 -5.94
CA PHE A 113 7.72 9.27 -6.76
C PHE A 113 8.09 8.07 -5.89
N LEU A 114 8.84 8.29 -4.80
CA LEU A 114 9.25 7.22 -3.87
C LEU A 114 8.03 6.55 -3.22
N ILE A 115 7.05 7.31 -2.76
CA ILE A 115 5.80 6.78 -2.21
C ILE A 115 5.06 5.98 -3.29
N GLY A 116 5.00 6.50 -4.52
CA GLY A 116 4.45 5.79 -5.67
C GLY A 116 5.10 4.43 -5.88
N CYS A 117 6.43 4.31 -5.75
CA CYS A 117 7.13 3.02 -5.85
C CYS A 117 6.64 1.96 -4.86
N GLY A 118 6.07 2.36 -3.72
CA GLY A 118 5.41 1.44 -2.77
C GLY A 118 4.21 0.69 -3.37
N GLY A 119 3.62 1.21 -4.45
CA GLY A 119 2.51 0.60 -5.17
C GLY A 119 2.78 -0.82 -5.69
N GLY A 120 4.06 -1.17 -5.88
CA GLY A 120 4.46 -2.52 -6.28
C GLY A 120 4.12 -3.61 -5.26
N LEU A 121 3.80 -3.25 -4.00
CA LEU A 121 3.34 -4.21 -2.98
C LEU A 121 2.10 -5.00 -3.46
N GLY A 122 1.29 -4.43 -4.35
CA GLY A 122 0.03 -5.01 -4.78
C GLY A 122 0.17 -6.22 -5.66
N THR A 123 1.12 -6.17 -6.59
CA THR A 123 1.42 -7.30 -7.46
C THR A 123 2.05 -8.44 -6.66
N VAL A 124 2.92 -8.12 -5.71
CA VAL A 124 3.55 -9.13 -4.84
C VAL A 124 2.53 -9.81 -3.93
N LEU A 125 1.61 -9.05 -3.34
CA LEU A 125 0.54 -9.61 -2.50
C LEU A 125 -0.50 -10.39 -3.30
N GLN A 126 -0.77 -10.01 -4.56
CA GLN A 126 -1.59 -10.81 -5.46
C GLN A 126 -0.98 -12.20 -5.67
N THR A 127 0.31 -12.27 -5.99
CA THR A 127 1.04 -13.55 -6.13
C THR A 127 0.99 -14.34 -4.83
N ARG A 128 1.26 -13.69 -3.68
CA ARG A 128 1.18 -14.35 -2.37
C ARG A 128 -0.19 -14.95 -2.09
N LEU A 129 -1.26 -14.20 -2.36
CA LEU A 129 -2.64 -14.65 -2.16
C LEU A 129 -2.97 -15.85 -3.03
N MET A 130 -2.51 -15.85 -4.28
CA MET A 130 -2.67 -16.99 -5.18
C MET A 130 -1.94 -18.24 -4.64
N ASP A 131 -0.73 -18.10 -4.09
CA ASP A 131 0.01 -19.21 -3.48
C ASP A 131 -0.73 -19.78 -2.25
N VAL A 132 -1.18 -18.91 -1.34
CA VAL A 132 -1.79 -19.36 -0.08
C VAL A 132 -3.25 -19.80 -0.24
N ALA A 133 -3.94 -19.42 -1.32
CA ALA A 133 -5.31 -19.82 -1.59
C ALA A 133 -5.42 -21.19 -2.29
N GLY A 134 -4.35 -21.71 -2.89
CA GLY A 134 -4.36 -23.00 -3.60
C GLY A 134 -5.36 -22.98 -4.77
N ASP A 135 -6.30 -23.91 -4.77
CA ASP A 135 -7.30 -24.06 -5.85
C ASP A 135 -8.31 -22.89 -5.94
N ALA A 136 -8.34 -21.98 -4.96
CA ALA A 136 -9.31 -20.87 -4.87
C ALA A 136 -8.76 -19.54 -5.43
N GLN A 137 -8.12 -19.57 -6.60
CA GLN A 137 -7.42 -18.41 -7.15
C GLN A 137 -8.35 -17.25 -7.54
N THR A 138 -9.58 -17.54 -8.00
CA THR A 138 -10.57 -16.51 -8.36
C THR A 138 -10.97 -15.70 -7.13
N LEU A 139 -11.35 -16.40 -6.04
CA LEU A 139 -11.63 -15.78 -4.75
C LEU A 139 -10.42 -15.01 -4.22
N ALA A 140 -9.21 -15.54 -4.34
CA ALA A 140 -7.99 -14.86 -3.89
C ALA A 140 -7.78 -13.51 -4.59
N ALA A 141 -7.98 -13.45 -5.92
CA ALA A 141 -7.90 -12.20 -6.68
C ALA A 141 -9.00 -11.20 -6.26
N ALA A 142 -10.24 -11.67 -6.10
CA ALA A 142 -11.34 -10.83 -5.63
C ALA A 142 -11.09 -10.27 -4.21
N LEU A 143 -10.53 -11.10 -3.32
CA LEU A 143 -10.15 -10.68 -1.96
C LEU A 143 -9.01 -9.65 -1.98
N ASN A 144 -8.03 -9.79 -2.88
CA ASN A 144 -6.97 -8.79 -3.02
C ASN A 144 -7.56 -7.41 -3.39
N HIS A 145 -8.41 -7.36 -4.42
CA HIS A 145 -9.12 -6.12 -4.79
C HIS A 145 -9.97 -5.57 -3.63
N SER A 146 -10.63 -6.43 -2.87
CA SER A 146 -11.40 -6.03 -1.70
C SER A 146 -10.51 -5.43 -0.61
N ALA A 147 -9.35 -6.03 -0.35
CA ALA A 147 -8.37 -5.53 0.60
C ALA A 147 -7.80 -4.16 0.18
N PHE A 148 -7.59 -3.95 -1.12
CA PHE A 148 -7.23 -2.66 -1.71
C PHE A 148 -8.29 -1.59 -1.50
N ASN A 149 -9.55 -1.91 -1.75
CA ASN A 149 -10.65 -0.98 -1.49
C ASN A 149 -10.76 -0.64 0.01
N ALA A 150 -10.56 -1.64 0.88
CA ALA A 150 -10.51 -1.41 2.31
C ALA A 150 -9.33 -0.50 2.71
N ALA A 151 -8.15 -0.67 2.10
CA ALA A 151 -7.00 0.22 2.29
C ALA A 151 -7.32 1.66 1.86
N ASN A 152 -7.97 1.83 0.70
CA ASN A 152 -8.37 3.12 0.14
C ASN A 152 -9.48 3.80 0.97
N ALA A 153 -10.19 3.06 1.81
CA ALA A 153 -11.09 3.65 2.82
C ALA A 153 -10.33 3.97 4.13
N LEU A 154 -9.59 3.00 4.66
CA LEU A 154 -8.93 3.07 5.96
C LEU A 154 -7.86 4.17 6.01
N GLY A 155 -7.00 4.24 5.01
CA GLY A 155 -5.90 5.20 4.94
C GLY A 155 -6.38 6.65 4.98
N PRO A 156 -7.22 7.07 4.03
CA PRO A 156 -7.79 8.41 4.02
C PRO A 156 -8.65 8.70 5.25
N TRP A 157 -9.40 7.73 5.76
CA TRP A 157 -10.18 7.94 6.99
C TRP A 157 -9.28 8.28 8.19
N LEU A 158 -8.22 7.51 8.42
CA LEU A 158 -7.26 7.78 9.50
C LEU A 158 -6.46 9.07 9.25
N GLY A 159 -6.07 9.34 8.01
CA GLY A 159 -5.43 10.60 7.62
C GLY A 159 -6.34 11.81 7.88
N GLY A 160 -7.62 11.67 7.55
CA GLY A 160 -8.66 12.67 7.79
C GLY A 160 -8.89 12.92 9.27
N LEU A 161 -8.86 11.90 10.13
CA LEU A 161 -8.92 12.07 11.57
C LEU A 161 -7.73 12.89 12.10
N ALA A 162 -6.51 12.63 11.62
CA ALA A 162 -5.33 13.40 12.02
C ALA A 162 -5.43 14.87 11.56
N ILE A 163 -5.93 15.10 10.33
CA ILE A 163 -6.18 16.46 9.82
C ILE A 163 -7.26 17.16 10.64
N ALA A 164 -8.38 16.49 10.94
CA ALA A 164 -9.49 17.04 11.72
C ALA A 164 -9.09 17.36 13.17
N ALA A 165 -8.13 16.61 13.73
CA ALA A 165 -7.52 16.91 15.03
C ALA A 165 -6.57 18.12 15.01
N GLY A 166 -6.37 18.77 13.86
CA GLY A 166 -5.56 19.98 13.72
C GLY A 166 -4.08 19.73 13.43
N HIS A 167 -3.66 18.50 13.11
CA HIS A 167 -2.25 18.20 12.81
C HIS A 167 -1.81 18.61 11.40
N GLY A 168 -2.70 19.17 10.59
CA GLY A 168 -2.41 19.66 9.24
C GLY A 168 -2.26 18.57 8.17
N TRP A 169 -2.08 18.98 6.91
CA TRP A 169 -2.07 18.08 5.74
C TRP A 169 -0.89 17.11 5.71
N THR A 170 0.26 17.53 6.27
CA THR A 170 1.49 16.72 6.30
C THR A 170 1.42 15.56 7.29
N SER A 171 0.46 15.57 8.21
CA SER A 171 0.25 14.51 9.21
C SER A 171 -0.11 13.16 8.58
N THR A 172 -0.65 13.17 7.36
CA THR A 172 -0.95 11.97 6.56
C THR A 172 0.28 11.09 6.30
N GLY A 173 1.48 11.68 6.23
CA GLY A 173 2.73 10.93 6.15
C GLY A 173 2.98 10.08 7.39
N TRP A 174 2.79 10.65 8.59
CA TRP A 174 2.95 9.93 9.86
C TRP A 174 1.90 8.84 10.08
N VAL A 175 0.65 9.11 9.69
CA VAL A 175 -0.40 8.07 9.62
C VAL A 175 0.05 6.93 8.71
N GLY A 176 0.64 7.29 7.56
CA GLY A 176 1.17 6.31 6.63
C GLY A 176 2.33 5.47 7.19
N VAL A 177 3.23 6.07 7.97
CA VAL A 177 4.28 5.34 8.69
C VAL A 177 3.69 4.33 9.67
N ALA A 178 2.71 4.75 10.47
CA ALA A 178 2.06 3.86 11.44
C ALA A 178 1.36 2.68 10.75
N LEU A 179 0.69 2.93 9.63
CA LEU A 179 0.06 1.90 8.81
C LEU A 179 1.08 0.97 8.15
N ALA A 180 2.19 1.48 7.63
CA ALA A 180 3.26 0.64 7.07
C ALA A 180 3.85 -0.31 8.13
N PHE A 181 4.08 0.17 9.36
CA PHE A 181 4.51 -0.68 10.47
C PHE A 181 3.42 -1.66 10.93
N GLY A 182 2.14 -1.27 10.89
CA GLY A 182 1.03 -2.19 11.10
C GLY A 182 1.03 -3.34 10.09
N GLY A 183 1.21 -3.04 8.81
CA GLY A 183 1.38 -4.05 7.76
C GLY A 183 2.60 -4.94 7.99
N MET A 184 3.71 -4.35 8.48
CA MET A 184 4.92 -5.09 8.85
C MET A 184 4.70 -6.04 10.03
N ALA A 185 3.85 -5.69 10.98
CA ALA A 185 3.47 -6.59 12.07
C ALA A 185 2.70 -7.82 11.55
N PHE A 186 1.75 -7.62 10.62
CA PHE A 186 1.06 -8.73 9.95
C PHE A 186 2.04 -9.61 9.14
N TRP A 187 2.99 -8.99 8.44
CA TRP A 187 4.03 -9.69 7.69
C TRP A 187 4.93 -10.54 8.60
N ALA A 188 5.39 -9.97 9.72
CA ALA A 188 6.20 -10.70 10.70
C ALA A 188 5.41 -11.86 11.32
N ALA A 189 4.12 -11.66 11.62
CA ALA A 189 3.24 -12.72 12.11
C ALA A 189 3.05 -13.84 11.07
N SER A 190 2.92 -13.50 9.78
CA SER A 190 2.85 -14.47 8.67
C SER A 190 4.10 -15.34 8.59
N LEU A 191 5.29 -14.72 8.69
CA LEU A 191 6.57 -15.44 8.72
C LEU A 191 6.73 -16.34 9.95
N ALA A 192 6.32 -15.85 11.12
CA ALA A 192 6.41 -16.63 12.35
C ALA A 192 5.48 -17.85 12.33
N LEU A 193 4.35 -17.77 11.62
CA LEU A 193 3.42 -18.88 11.45
C LEU A 193 3.93 -19.92 10.44
N ASP A 194 4.56 -19.48 9.33
CA ASP A 194 5.14 -20.40 8.33
C ASP A 194 6.33 -21.21 8.86
N ARG A 195 6.98 -20.74 9.93
CA ARG A 195 8.11 -21.43 10.58
C ARG A 195 7.69 -22.51 11.58
N ARG A 196 6.38 -22.64 11.88
CA ARG A 196 5.83 -23.63 12.81
C ARG A 196 5.25 -24.82 12.05
#